data_AF-X1PQL7-F1
#
_entry.id   AF-X1PQL7-F1
#
_cell.length_a   1.000
_cell.length_b   1.000
_cell.length_c   1.000
_cell.angle_alpha   90.00
_cell.angle_beta   90.00
_cell.angle_gamma   90.00
#
_symmetry.space_group_name_H-M   'P 1'
#
loop_
_entity.id
_entity.type
_entity.pdbx_description
1 polymer ?
#
loop_
_entity_poly.entity_id
_entity_poly.type
_entity_poly.pdbx_seq_one_letter_code
_entity_poly.pdbx_strand_id
1 'polypeptide(L)'
;MRDQIIIDLKQGKDDYDPMGEEEIAQTMGISQQRVSQVIINLLGASIFIKDKAKVREAIRLYLSGMSQAKVGERFEVTQPTISSVVRDFTKRKDLISDHFRNRGHLKSVVQYADRGPWGDAKFPGNTSGYLLVDLIDFYQPKSILDPMEGSGTTGDVAFDMGDIRYTGLDLLSGFDLVADEPEGEHDLIFWHPPYHDAVDYDIVHPNNLSRCPSLSDHLDKLKLCTTKLLKQLTREGHLCILCSDPRKEGLIQPIHS
;
A
#
# COMPACT_ATOMS: atom_id res chain seq x y z
N MET A 1 18.74 40.18 10.60
CA MET A 1 17.72 39.17 10.97
C MET A 1 17.53 38.22 9.80
N ARG A 2 18.25 37.10 9.83
CA ARG A 2 18.05 35.86 9.06
C ARG A 2 19.20 34.95 9.47
N ASP A 3 18.99 34.23 10.56
CA ASP A 3 19.90 33.17 10.97
C ASP A 3 19.50 31.92 10.16
N GLN A 4 20.36 31.50 9.25
CA GLN A 4 20.31 30.19 8.62
C GLN A 4 21.16 29.23 9.45
N ILE A 5 20.56 28.12 9.89
CA ILE A 5 21.30 26.94 10.31
C ILE A 5 21.38 26.03 9.09
N ILE A 6 22.56 25.93 8.50
CA ILE A 6 22.93 24.89 7.53
C ILE A 6 23.60 23.78 8.34
N ILE A 7 22.93 22.65 8.51
CA ILE A 7 23.59 21.41 8.94
C ILE A 7 23.66 20.51 7.70
N ASP A 8 24.87 20.39 7.17
CA ASP A 8 25.27 19.44 6.14
C ASP A 8 25.31 18.04 6.78
N LEU A 9 24.28 17.22 6.55
CA LEU A 9 24.25 15.82 6.96
C LEU A 9 25.00 14.97 5.91
N LYS A 10 26.32 14.94 6.00
CA LYS A 10 27.12 13.92 5.27
C LYS A 10 27.03 12.59 5.99
N GLN A 11 26.57 11.56 5.28
CA GLN A 11 26.76 10.16 5.70
C GLN A 11 28.26 9.82 5.66
N GLY A 12 28.89 9.75 6.83
CA GLY A 12 30.18 9.09 7.02
C GLY A 12 29.98 7.59 7.15
N LYS A 13 30.81 6.82 6.44
CA LYS A 13 31.06 5.40 6.70
C LYS A 13 31.82 5.25 8.02
N ASP A 14 31.60 4.09 8.66
CA ASP A 14 32.38 3.48 9.75
C ASP A 14 31.97 3.84 11.19
N ASP A 15 31.49 2.81 11.92
CA ASP A 15 31.31 2.67 13.39
C ASP A 15 30.80 3.89 14.19
N TYR A 16 29.55 4.31 13.94
CA TYR A 16 28.89 5.32 14.76
C TYR A 16 28.12 4.70 15.94
N ASP A 17 28.56 4.98 17.16
CA ASP A 17 27.74 4.92 18.37
C ASP A 17 26.73 6.07 18.34
N PRO A 18 25.41 5.83 18.24
CA PRO A 18 24.44 6.91 18.21
C PRO A 18 24.53 7.73 19.51
N MET A 19 24.71 9.06 19.39
CA MET A 19 24.72 10.00 20.53
C MET A 19 23.71 9.56 21.60
N GLY A 20 24.22 9.21 22.78
CA GLY A 20 23.38 8.77 23.89
C GLY A 20 22.40 9.87 24.31
N GLU A 21 21.26 9.49 24.92
CA GLU A 21 20.22 10.44 25.34
C GLU A 21 20.75 11.60 26.21
N GLU A 22 21.82 11.34 26.96
CA GLU A 22 22.53 12.32 27.79
C GLU A 22 23.23 13.41 26.96
N GLU A 23 23.86 13.03 25.85
CA GLU A 23 24.55 13.96 24.94
C GLU A 23 23.53 14.83 24.18
N ILE A 24 22.39 14.25 23.80
CA ILE A 24 21.25 14.97 23.23
C ILE A 24 20.70 15.97 24.26
N ALA A 25 20.54 15.55 25.52
CA ALA A 25 20.03 16.40 26.61
C ALA A 25 20.94 17.61 26.85
N GLN A 26 22.25 17.39 26.92
CA GLN A 26 23.26 18.45 27.06
C GLN A 26 23.25 19.40 25.87
N THR A 27 23.23 18.88 24.64
CA THR A 27 23.21 19.68 23.40
C THR A 27 21.95 20.53 23.29
N MET A 28 20.79 19.99 23.66
CA MET A 28 19.50 20.66 23.54
C MET A 28 19.13 21.52 24.76
N GLY A 29 19.91 21.47 25.85
CA GLY A 29 19.63 22.21 27.09
C GLY A 29 18.34 21.77 27.80
N ILE A 30 17.98 20.49 27.70
CA ILE A 30 16.78 19.90 28.33
C ILE A 30 17.17 18.72 29.22
N SER A 31 16.27 18.27 30.10
CA SER A 31 16.55 17.11 30.95
C SER A 31 16.61 15.81 30.13
N GLN A 32 17.45 14.87 30.56
CA GLN A 32 17.51 13.53 29.96
C GLN A 32 16.14 12.85 29.97
N GLN A 33 15.38 12.96 31.06
CA GLN A 33 14.00 12.45 31.14
C GLN A 33 13.10 13.04 30.05
N ARG A 34 13.28 14.32 29.69
CA ARG A 34 12.53 14.95 28.60
C ARG A 34 12.95 14.38 27.25
N VAL A 35 14.24 14.11 27.04
CA VAL A 35 14.75 13.43 25.83
C VAL A 35 14.15 12.04 25.70
N SER A 36 14.24 11.21 26.74
CA SER A 36 13.69 9.85 26.74
C SER A 36 12.20 9.84 26.40
N GLN A 37 11.42 10.76 26.98
CA GLN A 37 10.00 10.87 26.69
C GLN A 37 9.72 11.26 25.23
N VAL A 38 10.52 12.16 24.65
CA VAL A 38 10.39 12.53 23.24
C VAL A 38 10.72 11.35 22.34
N ILE A 39 11.78 10.60 22.62
CA ILE A 39 12.17 9.41 21.85
C ILE A 39 11.06 8.35 21.92
N ILE A 40 10.54 8.05 23.11
CA ILE A 40 9.41 7.12 23.29
C ILE A 40 8.20 7.57 22.45
N ASN A 41 7.85 8.85 22.49
CA ASN A 41 6.73 9.38 21.71
C ASN A 41 6.95 9.27 20.19
N LEU A 42 8.17 9.54 19.72
CA LEU A 42 8.52 9.44 18.30
C LEU A 42 8.53 7.99 17.81
N LEU A 43 9.10 7.08 18.60
CA LEU A 43 9.09 5.64 18.30
C LEU A 43 7.66 5.10 18.30
N GLY A 44 6.86 5.43 19.32
CA GLY A 44 5.45 5.05 19.41
C GLY A 44 4.64 5.56 18.21
N ALA A 45 4.83 6.82 17.81
CA ALA A 45 4.21 7.38 16.62
C ALA A 45 4.64 6.67 15.33
N SER A 46 5.93 6.38 15.17
CA SER A 46 6.48 5.68 14.00
C SER A 46 5.92 4.26 13.87
N ILE A 47 5.87 3.51 14.98
CA ILE A 47 5.29 2.16 15.02
C ILE A 47 3.80 2.22 14.66
N PHE A 48 3.05 3.15 15.27
CA PHE A 48 1.63 3.33 14.98
C PHE A 48 1.36 3.67 13.52
N ILE A 49 2.11 4.60 12.93
CA ILE A 49 1.92 5.03 11.53
C ILE A 49 2.20 3.89 10.53
N LYS A 50 3.12 2.98 10.85
CA LYS A 50 3.43 1.82 10.01
C LYS A 50 2.35 0.73 10.08
N ASP A 51 1.59 0.67 11.16
CA ASP A 51 0.50 -0.29 11.34
C ASP A 51 -0.77 0.24 10.64
N LYS A 52 -0.92 -0.11 9.35
CA LYS A 52 -2.06 0.32 8.53
C LYS A 52 -3.42 -0.04 9.16
N ALA A 53 -3.52 -1.18 9.84
CA ALA A 53 -4.77 -1.61 10.48
C ALA A 53 -5.16 -0.68 11.63
N LYS A 54 -4.21 -0.35 12.51
CA LYS A 54 -4.42 0.63 13.58
C LYS A 54 -4.72 2.03 13.05
N VAL A 55 -4.01 2.45 12.01
CA VAL A 55 -4.25 3.76 11.36
C VAL A 55 -5.67 3.85 10.80
N ARG A 56 -6.14 2.83 10.06
CA ARG A 56 -7.50 2.78 9.52
C ARG A 56 -8.54 2.79 10.65
N GLU A 57 -8.33 2.02 11.71
CA GLU A 57 -9.22 2.00 12.87
C GLU A 57 -9.27 3.36 13.60
N ALA A 58 -8.13 4.03 13.75
CA ALA A 58 -8.08 5.38 14.32
C ALA A 58 -8.89 6.39 13.49
N ILE A 59 -8.81 6.30 12.16
CA ILE A 59 -9.62 7.12 11.25
C ILE A 59 -11.10 6.77 11.39
N ARG A 60 -11.49 5.49 11.46
CA ARG A 60 -12.90 5.08 11.68
C ARG A 60 -13.47 5.64 12.99
N LEU A 61 -12.70 5.57 14.07
CA LEU A 61 -13.11 6.12 15.36
C LEU A 61 -13.28 7.65 15.28
N TYR A 62 -12.35 8.34 14.61
CA TYR A 62 -12.50 9.78 14.35
C TYR A 62 -13.76 10.09 13.53
N LEU A 63 -14.00 9.36 12.43
CA LEU A 63 -15.15 9.55 11.55
C LEU A 63 -16.49 9.22 12.24
N SER A 64 -16.49 8.33 13.25
CA SER A 64 -17.68 8.07 14.09
C SER A 64 -17.92 9.15 15.18
N GLY A 65 -17.11 10.21 15.21
CA GLY A 65 -17.28 11.37 16.08
C GLY A 65 -16.37 11.41 17.31
N MET A 66 -15.43 10.46 17.45
CA MET A 66 -14.46 10.48 18.54
C MET A 66 -13.45 11.61 18.33
N SER A 67 -13.15 12.38 19.38
CA SER A 67 -12.12 13.43 19.29
C SER A 67 -10.73 12.82 19.09
N GLN A 68 -9.86 13.53 18.36
CA GLN A 68 -8.49 13.06 18.09
C GLN A 68 -7.68 12.81 19.37
N ALA A 69 -7.98 13.53 20.46
CA ALA A 69 -7.35 13.29 21.77
C ALA A 69 -7.74 11.91 22.34
N LYS A 70 -9.03 11.57 22.33
CA LYS A 70 -9.53 10.27 22.78
C LYS A 70 -9.05 9.11 21.89
N VAL A 71 -8.95 9.35 20.58
CA VAL A 71 -8.34 8.38 19.66
C VAL A 71 -6.87 8.17 20.03
N GLY A 72 -6.13 9.25 20.29
CA GLY A 72 -4.72 9.18 20.71
C GLY A 72 -4.53 8.37 21.99
N GLU A 73 -5.34 8.64 23.01
CA GLU A 73 -5.37 7.88 24.26
C GLU A 73 -5.57 6.37 24.02
N ARG A 74 -6.50 6.01 23.13
CA ARG A 74 -6.81 4.59 22.83
C ARG A 74 -5.67 3.83 22.15
N PHE A 75 -4.89 4.51 21.32
CA PHE A 75 -3.75 3.92 20.61
C PHE A 75 -2.41 4.20 21.28
N GLU A 76 -2.41 4.81 22.47
CA GLU A 76 -1.21 5.19 23.21
C GLU A 76 -0.27 6.09 22.39
N VAL A 77 -0.85 6.98 21.58
CA VAL A 77 -0.13 7.98 20.78
C VAL A 77 -0.63 9.40 21.04
N THR A 78 0.19 10.38 20.70
CA THR A 78 -0.17 11.79 20.95
C THR A 78 -1.31 12.26 20.03
N GLN A 79 -2.12 13.21 20.51
CA GLN A 79 -3.15 13.85 19.67
C GLN A 79 -2.56 14.48 18.37
N PRO A 80 -1.36 15.09 18.36
CA PRO A 80 -0.69 15.51 17.13
C PRO A 80 -0.42 14.38 16.14
N THR A 81 -0.09 13.18 16.61
CA THR A 81 0.07 11.99 15.76
C THR A 81 -1.25 11.67 15.03
N ILE A 82 -2.36 11.64 15.77
CA ILE A 82 -3.70 11.42 15.18
C ILE A 82 -4.08 12.57 14.24
N SER A 83 -3.77 13.81 14.59
CA SER A 83 -4.00 14.97 13.73
C SER A 83 -3.30 14.82 12.38
N SER A 84 -2.06 14.32 12.38
CA SER A 84 -1.33 14.06 11.14
C SER A 84 -2.02 13.01 10.29
N VAL A 85 -2.39 11.88 10.90
CA VAL A 85 -3.07 10.78 10.21
C VAL A 85 -4.39 11.23 9.58
N VAL A 86 -5.22 11.97 10.32
CA VAL A 86 -6.50 12.51 9.82
C VAL A 86 -6.26 13.48 8.67
N ARG A 87 -5.29 14.38 8.79
CA ARG A 87 -4.95 15.33 7.71
C ARG A 87 -4.49 14.61 6.45
N ASP A 88 -3.67 13.57 6.58
CA ASP A 88 -3.19 12.81 5.43
C ASP A 88 -4.32 12.02 4.76
N PHE A 89 -5.26 11.47 5.54
CA PHE A 89 -6.50 10.90 5.02
C PHE A 89 -7.33 11.93 4.24
N THR A 90 -7.59 13.12 4.81
CA THR A 90 -8.34 14.19 4.12
C THR A 90 -7.68 14.59 2.81
N LYS A 91 -6.34 14.73 2.79
CA LYS A 91 -5.61 15.04 1.54
C LYS A 91 -5.83 13.99 0.45
N ARG A 92 -5.87 12.70 0.80
CA ARG A 92 -6.14 11.63 -0.19
C ARG A 92 -7.58 11.70 -0.71
N LYS A 93 -8.55 12.06 0.14
CA LYS A 93 -9.93 12.33 -0.28
C LYS A 93 -10.03 13.52 -1.23
N ASP A 94 -9.26 14.58 -0.97
CA ASP A 94 -9.19 15.75 -1.86
C ASP A 94 -8.62 15.36 -3.23
N LEU A 95 -7.54 14.57 -3.25
CA LEU A 95 -6.94 14.05 -4.50
C LEU A 95 -7.91 13.19 -5.32
N ILE A 96 -8.70 12.32 -4.67
CA ILE A 96 -9.76 11.56 -5.37
C ILE A 96 -10.80 12.50 -5.97
N SER A 97 -11.22 13.51 -5.21
CA SER A 97 -12.21 14.49 -5.66
C SER A 97 -11.68 15.32 -6.85
N ASP A 98 -10.40 15.71 -6.79
CA ASP A 98 -9.72 16.40 -7.89
C ASP A 98 -9.59 15.50 -9.12
N HIS A 99 -9.22 14.23 -8.95
CA HIS A 99 -9.16 13.27 -10.04
C HIS A 99 -10.51 13.13 -10.74
N PHE A 100 -11.60 13.00 -9.98
CA PHE A 100 -12.95 12.93 -10.54
C PHE A 100 -13.38 14.19 -11.29
N ARG A 101 -12.95 15.38 -10.85
CA ARG A 101 -13.24 16.64 -11.55
C ARG A 101 -12.52 16.76 -12.89
N ASN A 102 -11.34 16.15 -13.01
CA ASN A 102 -10.43 16.37 -14.13
C ASN A 102 -10.33 15.18 -15.10
N ARG A 103 -10.76 13.99 -14.71
CA ARG A 103 -10.73 12.80 -15.58
C ARG A 103 -11.85 12.84 -16.62
N GLY A 104 -11.58 12.21 -17.77
CA GLY A 104 -12.62 11.83 -18.71
C GLY A 104 -13.31 10.52 -18.30
N HIS A 105 -14.20 10.02 -19.14
CA HIS A 105 -14.74 8.66 -18.99
C HIS A 105 -13.62 7.62 -19.02
N LEU A 106 -13.78 6.53 -18.24
CA LEU A 106 -12.88 5.38 -18.28
C LEU A 106 -12.86 4.79 -19.69
N LYS A 107 -11.64 4.56 -20.22
CA LYS A 107 -11.40 4.01 -21.56
C LYS A 107 -10.61 2.71 -21.45
N SER A 108 -10.55 1.96 -22.54
CA SER A 108 -9.70 0.76 -22.66
C SER A 108 -8.20 1.05 -22.57
N VAL A 109 -7.80 2.32 -22.77
CA VAL A 109 -6.43 2.80 -22.59
C VAL A 109 -6.47 3.97 -21.60
N VAL A 110 -5.69 3.87 -20.54
CA VAL A 110 -5.63 4.87 -19.47
C VAL A 110 -4.21 5.40 -19.31
N GLN A 111 -4.09 6.65 -18.86
CA GLN A 111 -2.82 7.28 -18.54
C GLN A 111 -3.05 8.21 -17.35
N TYR A 112 -2.15 8.15 -16.37
CA TYR A 112 -2.15 9.01 -15.20
C TYR A 112 -0.84 9.81 -15.17
N ALA A 113 -0.91 11.08 -14.75
CA ALA A 113 0.28 11.94 -14.67
C ALA A 113 1.24 11.50 -13.57
N ASP A 114 0.71 10.95 -12.49
CA ASP A 114 1.45 10.31 -11.41
C ASP A 114 0.68 9.10 -10.86
N ARG A 115 1.30 8.35 -9.94
CA ARG A 115 0.73 7.11 -9.37
C ARG A 115 -0.21 7.32 -8.18
N GLY A 116 -0.29 8.54 -7.66
CA GLY A 116 -0.99 8.87 -6.41
C GLY A 116 -0.25 8.45 -5.14
N PRO A 117 -0.80 8.80 -3.96
CA PRO A 117 -0.15 8.61 -2.66
C PRO A 117 -0.38 7.22 -2.02
N TRP A 118 -1.06 6.31 -2.70
CA TRP A 118 -1.45 5.00 -2.16
C TRP A 118 -0.32 3.96 -2.28
N GLY A 119 -0.25 3.00 -1.34
CA GLY A 119 0.81 2.00 -1.29
C GLY A 119 2.22 2.59 -1.11
N ASP A 120 3.25 1.74 -1.25
CA ASP A 120 4.65 2.17 -1.18
C ASP A 120 5.23 2.33 -2.59
N ALA A 121 5.63 3.57 -2.94
CA ALA A 121 6.25 3.88 -4.22
C ALA A 121 7.60 3.17 -4.45
N LYS A 122 8.25 2.69 -3.39
CA LYS A 122 9.51 1.93 -3.47
C LYS A 122 9.27 0.45 -3.73
N PHE A 123 8.04 -0.04 -3.57
CA PHE A 123 7.72 -1.43 -3.85
C PHE A 123 7.72 -1.68 -5.37
N PRO A 124 8.51 -2.63 -5.88
CA PRO A 124 8.58 -2.91 -7.32
C PRO A 124 7.26 -3.36 -7.92
N GLY A 125 6.94 -2.92 -9.13
CA GLY A 125 5.71 -3.32 -9.84
C GLY A 125 4.43 -2.72 -9.26
N ASN A 126 4.52 -1.64 -8.48
CA ASN A 126 3.34 -0.99 -7.94
C ASN A 126 2.47 -0.35 -9.04
N THR A 127 1.15 -0.47 -8.89
CA THR A 127 0.16 0.16 -9.78
C THR A 127 -0.15 1.60 -9.37
N SER A 128 -0.71 2.38 -10.29
CA SER A 128 -1.28 3.68 -9.97
C SER A 128 -2.57 3.51 -9.17
N GLY A 129 -2.68 4.18 -8.03
CA GLY A 129 -3.93 4.15 -7.26
C GLY A 129 -5.09 4.83 -8.00
N TYR A 130 -4.83 5.73 -8.95
CA TYR A 130 -5.88 6.34 -9.76
C TYR A 130 -6.59 5.32 -10.68
N LEU A 131 -5.89 4.27 -11.12
CA LEU A 131 -6.54 3.17 -11.83
C LEU A 131 -7.57 2.46 -10.94
N LEU A 132 -7.20 2.18 -9.70
CA LEU A 132 -8.09 1.57 -8.73
C LEU A 132 -9.26 2.49 -8.38
N VAL A 133 -9.02 3.80 -8.25
CA VAL A 133 -10.08 4.81 -8.08
C VAL A 133 -11.07 4.76 -9.24
N ASP A 134 -10.59 4.69 -10.49
CA ASP A 134 -11.44 4.60 -11.67
C ASP A 134 -12.24 3.30 -11.74
N LEU A 135 -11.61 2.16 -11.45
CA LEU A 135 -12.28 0.85 -11.44
C LEU A 135 -13.33 0.76 -10.33
N ILE A 136 -13.01 1.22 -9.12
CA ILE A 136 -13.95 1.21 -7.98
C ILE A 136 -15.14 2.14 -8.27
N ASP A 137 -14.89 3.31 -8.85
CA ASP A 137 -15.97 4.21 -9.22
C ASP A 137 -16.84 3.64 -10.35
N PHE A 138 -16.26 2.93 -11.32
CA PHE A 138 -17.01 2.32 -12.41
C PHE A 138 -17.85 1.13 -11.96
N TYR A 139 -17.27 0.20 -11.19
CA TYR A 139 -17.93 -1.04 -10.78
C TYR A 139 -18.74 -0.93 -9.49
N GLN A 140 -18.49 0.09 -8.66
CA GLN A 140 -19.15 0.29 -7.36
C GLN A 140 -19.17 -0.98 -6.47
N PRO A 141 -18.03 -1.66 -6.26
CA PRO A 141 -17.98 -2.92 -5.51
C PRO A 141 -18.23 -2.69 -4.01
N LYS A 142 -18.83 -3.68 -3.33
CA LYS A 142 -18.98 -3.71 -1.86
C LYS A 142 -17.93 -4.59 -1.18
N SER A 143 -17.28 -5.47 -1.93
CA SER A 143 -16.10 -6.23 -1.52
C SER A 143 -15.04 -6.28 -2.62
N ILE A 144 -13.79 -6.14 -2.21
CA ILE A 144 -12.61 -6.19 -3.08
C ILE A 144 -11.64 -7.24 -2.56
N LEU A 145 -11.17 -8.12 -3.45
CA LEU A 145 -10.04 -9.01 -3.21
C LEU A 145 -8.84 -8.57 -4.05
N ASP A 146 -7.68 -8.47 -3.41
CA ASP A 146 -6.38 -8.39 -4.07
C ASP A 146 -5.52 -9.56 -3.57
N PRO A 147 -5.33 -10.62 -4.39
CA PRO A 147 -4.68 -11.83 -3.95
C PRO A 147 -3.14 -11.76 -4.03
N MET A 148 -2.60 -10.64 -4.51
CA MET A 148 -1.15 -10.36 -4.64
C MET A 148 -0.91 -8.86 -4.36
N GLU A 149 -1.30 -8.42 -3.17
CA GLU A 149 -1.47 -7.00 -2.87
C GLU A 149 -0.17 -6.19 -2.81
N GLY A 150 0.98 -6.86 -2.65
CA GLY A 150 2.28 -6.23 -2.50
C GLY A 150 2.28 -5.16 -1.41
N SER A 151 2.45 -3.89 -1.79
CA SER A 151 2.45 -2.76 -0.85
C SER A 151 1.06 -2.36 -0.32
N GLY A 152 -0.01 -3.01 -0.78
CA GLY A 152 -1.39 -2.79 -0.32
C GLY A 152 -2.07 -1.56 -0.93
N THR A 153 -1.72 -1.19 -2.18
CA THR A 153 -2.30 -0.03 -2.89
C THR A 153 -3.82 -0.16 -3.01
N THR A 154 -4.32 -1.35 -3.39
CA THR A 154 -5.76 -1.65 -3.51
C THR A 154 -6.49 -1.40 -2.19
N GLY A 155 -5.96 -1.89 -1.08
CA GLY A 155 -6.55 -1.67 0.24
C GLY A 155 -6.55 -0.21 0.68
N ASP A 156 -5.51 0.56 0.35
CA ASP A 156 -5.47 1.98 0.69
C ASP A 156 -6.52 2.78 -0.09
N VAL A 157 -6.68 2.49 -1.39
CA VAL A 157 -7.71 3.11 -2.22
C VAL A 157 -9.11 2.67 -1.77
N ALA A 158 -9.33 1.39 -1.49
CA ALA A 158 -10.60 0.85 -1.00
C ALA A 158 -11.05 1.55 0.29
N PHE A 159 -10.10 1.80 1.21
CA PHE A 159 -10.34 2.54 2.44
C PHE A 159 -10.77 3.99 2.17
N ASP A 160 -9.99 4.71 1.35
CA ASP A 160 -10.30 6.12 1.06
C ASP A 160 -11.56 6.28 0.20
N MET A 161 -11.92 5.30 -0.63
CA MET A 161 -13.12 5.30 -1.49
C MET A 161 -14.42 5.01 -0.74
N GLY A 162 -14.38 4.76 0.57
CA GLY A 162 -15.57 4.58 1.40
C GLY A 162 -15.49 3.43 2.40
N ASP A 163 -14.28 3.05 2.82
CA ASP A 163 -14.03 1.89 3.69
C ASP A 163 -14.66 0.60 3.14
N ILE A 164 -14.46 0.38 1.84
CA ILE A 164 -14.96 -0.81 1.14
C ILE A 164 -14.32 -2.05 1.75
N ARG A 165 -15.11 -3.11 1.94
CA ARG A 165 -14.62 -4.36 2.51
C ARG A 165 -13.49 -4.91 1.64
N TYR A 166 -12.30 -5.06 2.21
CA TYR A 166 -11.10 -5.40 1.48
C TYR A 166 -10.42 -6.63 2.08
N THR A 167 -10.06 -7.58 1.21
CA THR A 167 -9.22 -8.72 1.52
C THR A 167 -7.94 -8.59 0.71
N GLY A 168 -6.83 -8.29 1.38
CA GLY A 168 -5.49 -8.30 0.82
C GLY A 168 -4.76 -9.57 1.20
N LEU A 169 -4.17 -10.25 0.23
CA LEU A 169 -3.37 -11.45 0.42
C LEU A 169 -2.08 -11.31 -0.39
N ASP A 170 -1.03 -11.97 0.07
CA ASP A 170 0.23 -12.01 -0.66
C ASP A 170 1.08 -13.17 -0.16
N LEU A 171 1.97 -13.65 -1.03
CA LEU A 171 3.00 -14.61 -0.66
C LEU A 171 3.93 -14.05 0.44
N LEU A 172 4.17 -12.73 0.44
CA LEU A 172 4.89 -12.01 1.50
C LEU A 172 4.21 -12.12 2.88
N SER A 173 2.89 -12.31 2.89
CA SER A 173 2.09 -12.53 4.10
C SER A 173 1.78 -14.01 4.37
N GLY A 174 2.30 -14.92 3.54
CA GLY A 174 2.15 -16.37 3.69
C GLY A 174 0.96 -16.99 2.95
N PHE A 175 0.27 -16.25 2.08
CA PHE A 175 -0.80 -16.79 1.23
C PHE A 175 -0.26 -17.14 -0.15
N ASP A 176 -0.41 -18.40 -0.57
CA ASP A 176 0.01 -18.88 -1.87
C ASP A 176 -1.20 -19.06 -2.80
N LEU A 177 -1.47 -18.11 -3.68
CA LEU A 177 -2.61 -18.20 -4.62
C LEU A 177 -2.58 -19.46 -5.51
N VAL A 178 -1.43 -20.10 -5.72
CA VAL A 178 -1.36 -21.35 -6.48
C VAL A 178 -1.90 -22.52 -5.63
N ALA A 179 -1.49 -22.63 -4.37
CA ALA A 179 -1.85 -23.73 -3.47
C ALA A 179 -3.14 -23.50 -2.67
N ASP A 180 -3.43 -22.26 -2.28
CA ASP A 180 -4.46 -21.88 -1.32
C ASP A 180 -5.68 -21.28 -2.01
N GLU A 181 -6.86 -21.42 -1.40
CA GLU A 181 -8.09 -20.81 -1.91
C GLU A 181 -8.42 -19.54 -1.11
N PRO A 182 -8.70 -18.40 -1.77
CA PRO A 182 -9.25 -17.23 -1.09
C PRO A 182 -10.59 -17.56 -0.43
N GLU A 183 -10.89 -16.92 0.70
CA GLU A 183 -12.19 -17.10 1.35
C GLU A 183 -13.24 -16.11 0.82
N GLY A 184 -14.48 -16.60 0.68
CA GLY A 184 -15.66 -15.80 0.37
C GLY A 184 -15.78 -15.34 -1.09
N GLU A 185 -16.90 -14.66 -1.38
CA GLU A 185 -17.18 -14.09 -2.70
C GLU A 185 -16.97 -12.56 -2.72
N HIS A 186 -16.48 -12.05 -3.85
CA HIS A 186 -16.04 -10.67 -4.03
C HIS A 186 -16.68 -10.01 -5.25
N ASP A 187 -17.06 -8.74 -5.12
CA ASP A 187 -17.66 -7.95 -6.21
C ASP A 187 -16.62 -7.46 -7.22
N LEU A 188 -15.40 -7.20 -6.75
CA LEU A 188 -14.26 -6.87 -7.58
C LEU A 188 -13.05 -7.68 -7.12
N ILE A 189 -12.40 -8.37 -8.05
CA ILE A 189 -11.07 -8.94 -7.83
C ILE A 189 -10.12 -8.14 -8.68
N PHE A 190 -9.16 -7.44 -8.07
CA PHE A 190 -8.08 -6.78 -8.78
C PHE A 190 -6.83 -7.65 -8.63
N TRP A 191 -6.30 -8.15 -9.74
CA TRP A 191 -5.16 -9.05 -9.72
C TRP A 191 -4.03 -8.52 -10.60
N HIS A 192 -2.87 -8.28 -9.99
CA HIS A 192 -1.64 -7.90 -10.69
C HIS A 192 -0.57 -8.96 -10.44
N PRO A 193 -0.58 -10.09 -11.18
CA PRO A 193 0.40 -11.14 -10.97
C PRO A 193 1.81 -10.66 -11.30
N PRO A 194 2.84 -11.07 -10.55
CA PRO A 194 4.20 -10.72 -10.90
C PRO A 194 4.60 -11.46 -12.17
N TYR A 195 5.13 -10.72 -13.14
CA TYR A 195 5.53 -11.25 -14.43
C TYR A 195 6.73 -12.20 -14.30
N HIS A 196 6.71 -13.27 -15.09
CA HIS A 196 7.83 -14.19 -15.22
C HIS A 196 9.12 -13.44 -15.60
N ASP A 197 10.18 -13.59 -14.79
CA ASP A 197 11.53 -13.10 -15.09
C ASP A 197 11.63 -11.57 -15.33
N ALA A 198 10.70 -10.79 -14.77
CA ALA A 198 10.71 -9.32 -14.91
C ALA A 198 11.29 -8.61 -13.66
N VAL A 199 10.84 -9.02 -12.48
CA VAL A 199 11.27 -8.47 -11.19
C VAL A 199 11.52 -9.62 -10.25
N ASP A 200 12.69 -9.62 -9.61
CA ASP A 200 12.97 -10.53 -8.51
C ASP A 200 12.55 -9.89 -7.18
N TYR A 201 11.56 -10.50 -6.54
CA TYR A 201 11.06 -10.08 -5.22
C TYR A 201 11.81 -10.76 -4.06
N ASP A 202 12.85 -11.55 -4.35
CA ASP A 202 13.67 -12.28 -3.38
C ASP A 202 12.91 -13.28 -2.49
N ILE A 203 11.72 -13.69 -2.92
CA ILE A 203 10.90 -14.69 -2.22
C ILE A 203 11.29 -16.08 -2.72
N VAL A 204 11.86 -16.91 -1.83
CA VAL A 204 12.17 -18.32 -2.12
C VAL A 204 10.92 -19.15 -1.87
N HIS A 205 10.17 -19.46 -2.93
CA HIS A 205 8.95 -20.26 -2.85
C HIS A 205 8.68 -21.00 -4.19
N PRO A 206 8.24 -22.28 -4.18
CA PRO A 206 8.00 -23.05 -5.41
C PRO A 206 6.91 -22.45 -6.32
N ASN A 207 5.97 -21.73 -5.71
CA ASN A 207 4.86 -21.07 -6.40
C ASN A 207 5.06 -19.56 -6.56
N ASN A 208 6.29 -19.05 -6.38
CA ASN A 208 6.60 -17.67 -6.73
C ASN A 208 6.48 -17.51 -8.26
N LEU A 209 5.44 -16.80 -8.71
CA LEU A 209 5.13 -16.61 -10.13
C LEU A 209 6.24 -15.86 -10.88
N SER A 210 7.04 -15.01 -10.22
CA SER A 210 8.16 -14.32 -10.87
C SER A 210 9.36 -15.22 -11.14
N ARG A 211 9.50 -16.32 -10.38
CA ARG A 211 10.60 -17.30 -10.43
C ARG A 211 10.21 -18.64 -11.04
N CYS A 212 9.14 -18.70 -11.85
CA CYS A 212 8.77 -19.93 -12.53
C CYS A 212 9.92 -20.44 -13.42
N PRO A 213 10.17 -21.77 -13.49
CA PRO A 213 11.26 -22.34 -14.28
C PRO A 213 11.11 -22.13 -15.79
N SER A 214 9.90 -21.85 -16.28
CA SER A 214 9.63 -21.58 -17.70
C SER A 214 8.37 -20.71 -17.87
N LEU A 215 8.25 -20.10 -19.05
CA LEU A 215 7.02 -19.39 -19.44
C LEU A 215 5.80 -20.33 -19.46
N SER A 216 5.97 -21.60 -19.85
CA SER A 216 4.87 -22.58 -19.84
C SER A 216 4.37 -22.83 -18.42
N ASP A 217 5.28 -23.04 -17.47
CA ASP A 217 4.91 -23.22 -16.05
C ASP A 217 4.19 -22.00 -15.50
N HIS A 218 4.68 -20.80 -15.84
CA HIS A 218 4.03 -19.54 -15.47
C HIS A 218 2.61 -19.44 -16.04
N LEU A 219 2.41 -19.71 -17.33
CA LEU A 219 1.10 -19.65 -17.98
C LEU A 219 0.12 -20.70 -17.42
N ASP A 220 0.59 -21.90 -17.11
CA ASP A 220 -0.25 -22.95 -16.52
C ASP A 220 -0.67 -22.58 -15.09
N LYS A 221 0.23 -22.00 -14.30
CA LYS A 221 -0.11 -21.44 -12.98
C LYS A 221 -1.05 -20.24 -13.09
N LEU A 222 -0.88 -19.34 -14.07
CA LEU A 222 -1.81 -18.22 -14.30
C LEU A 222 -3.22 -18.71 -14.65
N LYS A 223 -3.35 -19.73 -15.49
CA LYS A 223 -4.66 -20.35 -15.81
C LYS A 223 -5.32 -20.94 -14.57
N LEU A 224 -4.55 -21.64 -13.74
CA LEU A 224 -5.03 -22.19 -12.48
C LEU A 224 -5.51 -21.08 -11.55
N CYS A 225 -4.69 -20.06 -11.30
CA CYS A 225 -5.04 -18.92 -10.46
C CYS A 225 -6.28 -18.19 -10.99
N THR A 226 -6.35 -17.92 -12.30
CA THR A 226 -7.51 -17.27 -12.94
C THR A 226 -8.79 -18.08 -12.68
N THR A 227 -8.73 -19.40 -12.82
CA THR A 227 -9.88 -20.28 -12.59
C THR A 227 -10.35 -20.23 -11.13
N LYS A 228 -9.42 -20.15 -10.18
CA LYS A 228 -9.72 -20.00 -8.75
C LYS A 228 -10.40 -18.66 -8.49
N LEU A 229 -9.82 -17.56 -8.98
CA LEU A 229 -10.37 -16.21 -8.79
C LEU A 229 -11.77 -16.06 -9.43
N LEU A 230 -12.00 -16.62 -10.62
CA LEU A 230 -13.34 -16.61 -11.25
C LEU A 230 -14.41 -17.29 -10.39
N LYS A 231 -14.06 -18.32 -9.60
CA LYS A 231 -14.99 -18.99 -8.68
C LYS A 231 -15.32 -18.16 -7.44
N GLN A 232 -14.49 -17.17 -7.12
CA GLN A 232 -14.67 -16.28 -5.96
C GLN A 232 -15.37 -14.98 -6.33
N LEU A 233 -15.87 -14.84 -7.56
CA LEU A 233 -16.70 -13.71 -7.93
C LEU A 233 -18.13 -13.91 -7.45
N THR A 234 -18.75 -12.84 -6.96
CA THR A 234 -20.21 -12.78 -6.88
C THR A 234 -20.82 -12.87 -8.28
N ARG A 235 -22.13 -13.11 -8.38
CA ARG A 235 -22.83 -13.29 -9.68
C ARG A 235 -22.58 -12.16 -10.69
N GLU A 236 -22.46 -10.93 -10.22
CA GLU A 236 -22.20 -9.73 -11.04
C GLU A 236 -20.79 -9.17 -10.79
N GLY A 237 -19.91 -10.00 -10.22
CA GLY A 237 -18.55 -9.62 -9.86
C GLY A 237 -17.66 -9.52 -11.09
N HIS A 238 -16.60 -8.71 -10.97
CA HIS A 238 -15.65 -8.49 -12.05
C HIS A 238 -14.24 -8.88 -11.63
N LEU A 239 -13.55 -9.65 -12.48
CA LEU A 239 -12.11 -9.89 -12.37
C LEU A 239 -11.37 -8.91 -13.30
N CYS A 240 -10.61 -8.01 -12.71
CA CYS A 240 -9.72 -7.09 -13.42
C CYS A 240 -8.28 -7.59 -13.27
N ILE A 241 -7.67 -8.02 -14.38
CA ILE A 241 -6.27 -8.45 -14.40
C ILE A 241 -5.43 -7.32 -14.99
N LEU A 242 -4.50 -6.78 -14.20
CA LEU A 242 -3.51 -5.85 -14.71
C LEU A 242 -2.39 -6.66 -15.35
N CYS A 243 -2.33 -6.61 -16.69
CA CYS A 243 -1.23 -7.17 -17.46
C CYS A 243 -0.59 -6.07 -18.30
N SER A 244 0.74 -6.02 -18.28
CA SER A 244 1.57 -5.35 -19.26
C SER A 244 2.16 -6.41 -20.17
N ASP A 245 2.47 -6.07 -21.42
CA ASP A 245 3.38 -6.90 -22.21
C ASP A 245 4.81 -6.61 -21.77
N PRO A 246 5.49 -7.53 -21.05
CA PRO A 246 6.88 -7.32 -20.73
C PRO A 246 7.67 -7.25 -22.04
N ARG A 247 8.46 -6.19 -22.20
CA ARG A 247 9.42 -6.06 -23.29
C ARG A 247 10.73 -6.68 -22.83
N LYS A 248 11.14 -7.78 -23.45
CA LYS A 248 12.47 -8.38 -23.24
C LYS A 248 13.30 -8.17 -24.51
N GLU A 249 14.43 -7.48 -24.38
CA GLU A 249 15.34 -7.16 -25.50
C GLU A 249 14.64 -6.46 -26.70
N GLY A 250 13.62 -5.64 -26.44
CA GLY A 250 12.88 -4.91 -27.47
C GLY A 250 11.75 -5.70 -28.15
N LEU A 251 11.57 -6.98 -27.82
CA LEU A 251 10.45 -7.80 -28.28
C LEU A 251 9.32 -7.81 -27.24
N ILE A 252 8.09 -7.64 -27.72
CA ILE A 252 6.86 -7.81 -26.93
C ILE A 252 6.69 -9.30 -26.66
N GLN A 253 6.55 -9.69 -25.39
CA GLN A 253 6.11 -11.03 -25.03
C GLN A 253 4.59 -11.00 -24.81
N PRO A 254 3.77 -11.37 -25.82
CA PRO A 254 2.33 -11.35 -25.67
C PRO A 254 1.91 -12.40 -24.63
N ILE A 255 1.28 -11.93 -23.56
CA ILE A 255 0.68 -12.79 -22.52
C ILE A 255 -0.76 -13.21 -22.93
N HIS A 256 -1.30 -12.55 -23.96
CA HIS A 256 -2.64 -12.73 -24.49
C HIS A 256 -2.58 -13.08 -25.99
N SER A 257 -2.57 -14.37 -26.29
CA SER A 257 -2.78 -14.90 -27.65
C SER A 257 -3.51 -16.23 -27.58
#